data_AF-A0A2V2X3U1-F1
#
_entry.id   AF-A0A2V2X3U1-F1
#
_cell.length_a   1.000
_cell.length_b   1.000
_cell.length_c   1.000
_cell.angle_alpha   90.00
_cell.angle_beta   90.00
_cell.angle_gamma   90.00
#
_symmetry.space_group_name_H-M   'P 1'
#
loop_
_entity.id
_entity.type
_entity.pdbx_description
1 polymer ?
#
loop_
_entity_poly.entity_id
_entity_poly.type
_entity_poly.pdbx_seq_one_letter_code
_entity_poly.pdbx_strand_id
1 'polypeptide(L)'
;MRRTNTQRVCCSSYRAFSHGRDHNGTVPNDLGGNNTTDIPPEIVLASRILSIIPLNVSSSWSGPIDPELAAFSMISRMISRSIRHLLEAMLAIIFYQGRTLVPLHRICAIQQALPFSTPVEFGGGVLIEYVLMKEKCTLSDIEAAFPECNYLRHDLATLFYFWELAVCVLNSIACKDVPLDVGCLHKANERMKELQRNLDINTGVRETYY
;
A
#
# COMPACT_ATOMS: atom_id res chain seq x y z
N MET A 1 -12.52 22.54 -21.78
CA MET A 1 -11.28 21.77 -21.99
C MET A 1 -11.31 20.59 -21.03
N ARG A 2 -11.65 19.39 -21.51
CA ARG A 2 -11.84 18.18 -20.68
C ARG A 2 -10.47 17.57 -20.37
N ARG A 3 -10.10 17.48 -19.08
CA ARG A 3 -8.97 16.65 -18.64
C ARG A 3 -9.47 15.22 -18.50
N THR A 4 -8.97 14.34 -19.35
CA THR A 4 -9.16 12.89 -19.29
C THR A 4 -8.35 12.34 -18.11
N ASN A 5 -9.07 11.72 -17.18
CA ASN A 5 -8.53 11.02 -16.03
C ASN A 5 -7.96 9.68 -16.52
N THR A 6 -6.64 9.59 -16.66
CA THR A 6 -5.95 8.36 -17.11
C THR A 6 -5.35 7.67 -15.89
N GLN A 7 -6.20 7.15 -15.00
CA GLN A 7 -5.79 6.10 -14.07
C GLN A 7 -5.57 4.84 -14.90
N ARG A 8 -4.31 4.60 -15.33
CA ARG A 8 -3.93 3.29 -15.86
C ARG A 8 -3.92 2.31 -14.69
N VAL A 9 -4.90 1.42 -14.71
CA VAL A 9 -4.95 0.20 -13.92
C VAL A 9 -3.68 -0.61 -14.22
N CYS A 10 -2.66 -0.53 -13.36
CA CYS A 10 -1.46 -1.36 -13.46
C CYS A 10 -1.54 -2.49 -12.43
N CYS A 11 -2.43 -3.46 -12.69
CA CYS A 11 -2.30 -4.82 -12.12
C CYS A 11 -3.29 -5.74 -12.85
N SER A 12 -2.95 -6.11 -14.08
CA SER A 12 -3.65 -7.17 -14.80
C SER A 12 -2.62 -8.11 -15.41
N SER A 13 -2.01 -8.97 -14.59
CA SER A 13 -1.51 -10.30 -14.99
C SER A 13 -1.08 -11.10 -13.77
N TYR A 14 -2.04 -11.71 -13.08
CA TYR A 14 -1.78 -12.99 -12.41
C TYR A 14 -2.00 -14.08 -13.47
N ARG A 15 -0.92 -14.51 -14.13
CA ARG A 15 -0.95 -15.75 -14.91
C ARG A 15 -0.63 -16.88 -13.95
N ALA A 16 -1.67 -17.63 -13.59
CA ALA A 16 -1.57 -18.86 -12.80
C ALA A 16 -0.53 -19.79 -13.43
N PHE A 17 0.41 -20.26 -12.61
CA PHE A 17 1.43 -21.22 -12.99
C PHE A 17 0.77 -22.62 -13.05
N SER A 18 0.26 -22.99 -14.22
CA SER A 18 -0.28 -24.32 -14.49
C SER A 18 0.88 -25.32 -14.64
N HIS A 19 0.83 -26.40 -13.85
CA HIS A 19 1.71 -27.56 -13.94
C HIS A 19 1.90 -28.06 -15.38
N GLY A 20 3.15 -27.99 -15.87
CA GLY A 20 3.66 -28.79 -16.99
C GLY A 20 4.84 -29.61 -16.45
N ARG A 21 4.62 -30.92 -16.34
CA ARG A 21 5.62 -31.91 -15.91
C ARG A 21 6.34 -32.37 -17.18
N ASP A 22 7.66 -32.23 -17.26
CA ASP A 22 8.51 -33.01 -18.17
C ASP A 22 9.92 -33.18 -17.58
N HIS A 23 10.47 -34.36 -17.79
CA HIS A 23 11.58 -34.98 -17.07
C HIS A 23 12.99 -34.56 -17.54
N ASN A 24 13.95 -34.75 -16.60
CA ASN A 24 15.38 -34.97 -16.78
C ASN A 24 16.29 -33.77 -17.12
N GLY A 25 16.78 -33.16 -16.05
CA GLY A 25 18.08 -32.50 -15.99
C GLY A 25 18.51 -32.42 -14.53
N THR A 26 19.58 -33.12 -14.17
CA THR A 26 20.13 -33.16 -12.81
C THR A 26 20.60 -31.75 -12.42
N VAL A 27 19.82 -31.05 -11.60
CA VAL A 27 20.22 -29.77 -10.99
C VAL A 27 20.95 -30.09 -9.68
N PRO A 28 22.10 -29.46 -9.38
CA PRO A 28 22.77 -29.64 -8.09
C PRO A 28 21.85 -29.20 -6.95
N ASN A 29 21.69 -30.07 -5.96
CA ASN A 29 21.03 -29.76 -4.70
C ASN A 29 21.88 -28.77 -3.90
N ASP A 30 21.66 -27.47 -4.10
CA ASP A 30 21.94 -26.43 -3.10
C ASP A 30 20.62 -25.74 -2.73
N LEU A 31 19.75 -26.52 -2.09
CA LEU A 31 18.57 -26.06 -1.36
C LEU A 31 18.63 -26.66 0.05
N GLY A 32 19.61 -26.22 0.83
CA GLY A 32 19.41 -26.02 2.27
C GLY A 32 18.98 -24.56 2.43
N GLY A 33 17.71 -24.22 2.64
CA GLY A 33 16.87 -24.79 3.67
C GLY A 33 17.06 -24.03 5.00
N ASN A 34 17.15 -22.70 4.95
CA ASN A 34 16.78 -21.76 6.01
C ASN A 34 16.94 -20.33 5.49
N ASN A 35 16.13 -19.42 6.05
CA ASN A 35 16.05 -17.97 5.80
C ASN A 35 14.89 -17.57 4.87
N THR A 36 13.65 -17.72 5.37
CA THR A 36 12.80 -16.51 5.37
C THR A 36 13.69 -15.42 5.96
N THR A 37 14.11 -14.44 5.17
CA THR A 37 14.80 -13.27 5.73
C THR A 37 13.86 -12.72 6.79
N ASP A 38 14.16 -12.93 8.07
CA ASP A 38 13.29 -12.53 9.17
C ASP A 38 13.16 -11.02 9.10
N ILE A 39 12.08 -10.55 8.46
CA ILE A 39 11.82 -9.14 8.32
C ILE A 39 11.52 -8.63 9.73
N PRO A 40 12.27 -7.65 10.25
CA PRO A 40 12.02 -7.13 11.57
C PRO A 40 10.56 -6.69 11.70
N PRO A 41 9.86 -7.04 12.79
CA PRO A 41 8.43 -6.81 12.92
C PRO A 41 8.04 -5.34 12.79
N GLU A 42 8.93 -4.43 13.18
CA GLU A 42 8.73 -3.00 13.01
C GLU A 42 8.77 -2.54 11.54
N ILE A 43 9.54 -3.23 10.68
CA ILE A 43 9.55 -2.99 9.23
C ILE A 43 8.28 -3.56 8.61
N VAL A 44 7.86 -4.78 9.00
CA VAL A 44 6.58 -5.35 8.57
C VAL A 44 5.45 -4.38 8.90
N LEU A 45 5.40 -3.87 10.13
CA LEU A 45 4.36 -2.93 10.54
C LEU A 45 4.34 -1.68 9.64
N ALA A 46 5.51 -1.06 9.42
CA ALA A 46 5.62 0.13 8.59
C ALA A 46 5.23 -0.13 7.12
N SER A 47 5.77 -1.19 6.51
CA SER A 47 5.50 -1.51 5.11
C SER A 47 4.02 -1.84 4.87
N ARG A 48 3.40 -2.59 5.79
CA ARG A 48 1.98 -2.97 5.69
C ARG A 48 1.07 -1.76 5.89
N ILE A 49 1.35 -0.87 6.84
CA ILE A 49 0.59 0.37 7.02
C ILE A 49 0.72 1.29 5.79
N LEU A 50 1.88 1.36 5.16
CA LEU A 50 2.13 2.27 4.03
C LEU A 50 1.73 1.67 2.67
N SER A 51 1.43 0.37 2.62
CA SER A 51 0.91 -0.32 1.43
C SER A 51 -0.49 0.10 0.98
N ILE A 52 -1.16 1.01 1.69
CA ILE A 52 -2.42 1.60 1.26
C ILE A 52 -2.25 2.93 0.52
N ILE A 53 -1.05 3.50 0.53
CA ILE A 53 -0.76 4.78 -0.09
C ILE A 53 -0.24 4.56 -1.51
N PRO A 54 -0.92 5.08 -2.53
CA PRO A 54 -0.48 4.92 -3.91
C PRO A 54 0.79 5.73 -4.19
N LEU A 55 1.64 5.18 -5.07
CA LEU A 55 2.81 5.87 -5.63
C LEU A 55 2.52 6.36 -7.04
N ASN A 56 3.25 7.39 -7.46
CA ASN A 56 3.20 7.91 -8.82
C ASN A 56 4.18 7.15 -9.72
N VAL A 57 3.69 6.05 -10.30
CA VAL A 57 4.48 5.14 -11.14
C VAL A 57 4.17 5.36 -12.63
N SER A 58 5.19 5.54 -13.49
CA SER A 58 4.97 5.77 -14.94
C SER A 58 4.88 4.52 -15.80
N SER A 59 5.39 3.39 -15.34
CA SER A 59 5.51 2.15 -16.10
C SER A 59 5.17 0.94 -15.24
N SER A 60 5.21 -0.26 -15.84
CA SER A 60 5.09 -1.50 -15.07
C SER A 60 6.17 -1.55 -13.98
N TRP A 61 5.78 -2.02 -12.80
CA TRP A 61 6.68 -2.20 -11.67
C TRP A 61 7.80 -3.19 -12.02
N SER A 62 9.03 -2.80 -11.71
CA SER A 62 10.25 -3.60 -11.98
C SER A 62 11.07 -3.87 -10.72
N GLY A 63 10.73 -3.21 -9.61
CA GLY A 63 11.40 -3.38 -8.33
C GLY A 63 11.18 -4.74 -7.65
N PRO A 64 11.98 -5.06 -6.63
CA PRO A 64 11.84 -6.29 -5.85
C PRO A 64 10.46 -6.39 -5.19
N ILE A 65 9.92 -7.61 -5.06
CA ILE A 65 8.60 -7.84 -4.46
C ILE A 65 8.75 -8.88 -3.35
N ASP A 66 8.36 -8.51 -2.14
CA ASP A 66 8.15 -9.47 -1.04
C ASP A 66 6.81 -10.21 -1.27
N PRO A 67 6.82 -11.56 -1.36
CA PRO A 67 5.61 -12.35 -1.54
C PRO A 67 4.61 -12.16 -0.39
N GLU A 68 5.07 -11.97 0.86
CA GLU A 68 4.16 -11.75 1.99
C GLU A 68 3.46 -10.40 1.89
N LEU A 69 4.17 -9.36 1.45
CA LEU A 69 3.61 -8.03 1.23
C LEU A 69 2.60 -8.03 0.10
N ALA A 70 2.91 -8.73 -0.99
CA ALA A 70 1.98 -8.91 -2.09
C ALA A 70 0.71 -9.62 -1.62
N ALA A 71 0.83 -10.69 -0.82
CA ALA A 71 -0.31 -11.40 -0.25
C ALA A 71 -1.17 -10.50 0.66
N PHE A 72 -0.54 -9.75 1.58
CA PHE A 72 -1.24 -8.79 2.44
C PHE A 72 -2.01 -7.75 1.63
N SER A 73 -1.37 -7.22 0.59
CA SER A 73 -1.95 -6.17 -0.26
C SER A 73 -3.14 -6.69 -1.05
N MET A 74 -3.06 -7.94 -1.54
CA MET A 74 -4.19 -8.60 -2.20
C MET A 74 -5.37 -8.78 -1.26
N ILE A 75 -5.13 -9.20 -0.01
CA ILE A 75 -6.17 -9.33 1.02
C ILE A 75 -6.79 -7.95 1.33
N SER A 76 -5.97 -6.93 1.54
CA SER A 76 -6.42 -5.54 1.80
C SER A 76 -7.28 -4.98 0.66
N ARG A 77 -6.89 -5.27 -0.58
CA ARG A 77 -7.66 -4.92 -1.79
C ARG A 77 -8.99 -5.65 -1.84
N MET A 78 -9.02 -6.94 -1.52
CA MET A 78 -10.26 -7.73 -1.46
C MET A 78 -11.21 -7.23 -0.38
N ILE A 79 -10.69 -6.89 0.80
CA ILE A 79 -11.48 -6.31 1.90
C ILE A 79 -12.08 -4.96 1.46
N SER A 80 -11.26 -4.05 0.94
CA SER A 80 -11.72 -2.73 0.47
C SER A 80 -12.83 -2.85 -0.59
N ARG A 81 -12.65 -3.77 -1.54
CA ARG A 81 -13.66 -4.05 -2.57
C ARG A 81 -14.94 -4.67 -1.99
N SER A 82 -14.82 -5.54 -0.99
CA SER A 82 -15.98 -6.17 -0.36
C SER A 82 -16.82 -5.16 0.42
N ILE A 83 -16.16 -4.26 1.16
CA ILE A 83 -16.82 -3.15 1.87
C ILE A 83 -17.50 -2.22 0.86
N ARG A 84 -16.84 -1.88 -0.24
CA ARG A 84 -17.41 -1.08 -1.32
C ARG A 84 -18.71 -1.69 -1.86
N HIS A 85 -18.68 -2.98 -2.20
CA HIS A 85 -19.84 -3.71 -2.71
C HIS A 85 -20.98 -3.77 -1.71
N LEU A 86 -20.67 -3.95 -0.42
CA LEU A 86 -21.67 -3.92 0.63
C LEU A 86 -22.34 -2.55 0.73
N LEU A 87 -21.57 -1.45 0.68
CA LEU A 87 -22.11 -0.10 0.69
C LEU A 87 -23.02 0.18 -0.52
N GLU A 88 -22.64 -0.30 -1.71
CA GLU A 88 -23.46 -0.19 -2.92
C GLU A 88 -24.77 -0.99 -2.81
N ALA A 89 -24.72 -2.20 -2.25
CA ALA A 89 -25.90 -3.02 -2.00
C ALA A 89 -26.84 -2.36 -0.98
N MET A 90 -26.29 -1.85 0.13
CA MET A 90 -27.06 -1.11 1.13
C MET A 90 -27.73 0.13 0.52
N LEU A 91 -26.99 0.89 -0.29
CA LEU A 91 -27.52 2.06 -1.00
C LEU A 91 -28.68 1.65 -1.92
N ALA A 92 -28.51 0.59 -2.72
CA ALA A 92 -29.56 0.09 -3.61
C ALA A 92 -30.82 -0.33 -2.84
N ILE A 93 -30.69 -0.99 -1.68
CA ILE A 93 -31.81 -1.36 -0.82
C ILE A 93 -32.55 -0.11 -0.31
N ILE A 94 -31.85 0.95 0.11
CA ILE A 94 -32.46 2.21 0.56
C ILE A 94 -33.30 2.85 -0.56
N PHE A 95 -32.77 2.90 -1.79
CA PHE A 95 -33.49 3.41 -2.95
C PHE A 95 -34.70 2.55 -3.30
N TYR A 96 -34.55 1.22 -3.29
CA TYR A 96 -35.63 0.29 -3.60
C TYR A 96 -36.79 0.38 -2.60
N GLN A 97 -36.49 0.54 -1.31
CA GLN A 97 -37.49 0.70 -0.26
C GLN A 97 -38.13 2.11 -0.22
N GLY A 98 -37.69 3.04 -1.08
CA GLY A 98 -38.17 4.43 -1.04
C GLY A 98 -37.81 5.16 0.26
N ARG A 99 -36.79 4.71 0.99
CA ARG A 99 -36.36 5.30 2.28
C ARG A 99 -35.43 6.51 2.12
N THR A 100 -35.53 7.19 0.99
CA THR A 100 -34.71 8.35 0.65
C THR A 100 -35.54 9.38 -0.10
N LEU A 101 -35.26 10.66 0.14
CA LEU A 101 -35.83 11.78 -0.60
C LEU A 101 -35.03 12.07 -1.88
N VAL A 102 -33.90 11.38 -2.08
CA VAL A 102 -33.03 11.60 -3.24
C VAL A 102 -33.63 10.91 -4.47
N PRO A 103 -33.77 11.62 -5.61
CA PRO A 103 -34.23 11.02 -6.86
C PRO A 103 -33.32 9.89 -7.37
N LEU A 104 -33.89 8.82 -7.93
CA LEU A 104 -33.16 7.64 -8.42
C LEU A 104 -32.05 7.99 -9.44
N HIS A 105 -32.26 8.99 -10.30
CA HIS A 105 -31.26 9.39 -11.31
C HIS A 105 -29.94 9.89 -10.70
N ARG A 106 -29.91 10.23 -9.40
CA ARG A 106 -28.71 10.66 -8.68
C ARG A 106 -27.89 9.49 -8.13
N ILE A 107 -28.36 8.25 -8.24
CA ILE A 107 -27.71 7.08 -7.63
C ILE A 107 -26.26 6.90 -8.10
N CYS A 108 -25.97 7.10 -9.40
CA CYS A 108 -24.61 6.97 -9.93
C CYS A 108 -23.66 8.01 -9.34
N ALA A 109 -24.13 9.25 -9.15
CA ALA A 109 -23.33 10.30 -8.53
C ALA A 109 -23.04 9.99 -7.06
N ILE A 110 -24.00 9.40 -6.34
CA ILE A 110 -23.79 8.95 -4.96
C ILE A 110 -22.80 7.78 -4.92
N GLN A 111 -22.96 6.80 -5.81
CA GLN A 111 -22.04 5.67 -5.92
C GLN A 111 -20.61 6.15 -6.17
N GLN A 112 -20.39 7.15 -7.02
CA GLN A 112 -19.06 7.72 -7.26
C GLN A 112 -18.47 8.40 -6.01
N ALA A 113 -19.31 8.93 -5.13
CA ALA A 113 -18.90 9.57 -3.88
C ALA A 113 -18.73 8.59 -2.70
N LEU A 114 -19.11 7.32 -2.86
CA LEU A 114 -18.91 6.32 -1.82
C LEU A 114 -17.40 6.03 -1.62
N PRO A 115 -16.97 5.78 -0.37
CA PRO A 115 -15.58 5.49 -0.05
C PRO A 115 -15.14 4.15 -0.65
N PHE A 116 -13.83 3.89 -0.67
CA PHE A 116 -13.19 2.65 -1.15
C PHE A 116 -13.34 2.39 -2.67
N SER A 117 -13.52 3.45 -3.46
CA SER A 117 -13.54 3.38 -4.92
C SER A 117 -12.15 3.18 -5.52
N THR A 118 -11.12 3.75 -4.88
CA THR A 118 -9.72 3.59 -5.29
C THR A 118 -9.16 2.28 -4.74
N PRO A 119 -8.61 1.40 -5.58
CA PRO A 119 -7.98 0.17 -5.11
C PRO A 119 -6.74 0.47 -4.26
N VAL A 120 -6.47 -0.42 -3.31
CA VAL A 120 -5.21 -0.45 -2.55
C VAL A 120 -4.06 -0.74 -3.52
N GLU A 121 -3.03 0.10 -3.47
CA GLU A 121 -1.82 0.04 -4.29
C GLU A 121 -0.61 -0.26 -3.39
N PHE A 122 0.11 -1.34 -3.65
CA PHE A 122 1.12 -1.87 -2.72
C PHE A 122 2.51 -1.24 -2.86
N GLY A 123 2.73 -0.39 -3.87
CA GLY A 123 4.03 0.19 -4.16
C GLY A 123 4.64 0.93 -2.97
N GLY A 124 3.83 1.67 -2.20
CA GLY A 124 4.28 2.40 -1.01
C GLY A 124 4.87 1.49 0.06
N GLY A 125 4.24 0.33 0.28
CA GLY A 125 4.75 -0.68 1.21
C GLY A 125 6.08 -1.27 0.74
N VAL A 126 6.18 -1.61 -0.55
CA VAL A 126 7.38 -2.26 -1.11
C VAL A 126 8.57 -1.32 -1.03
N LEU A 127 8.35 -0.04 -1.38
CA LEU A 127 9.37 0.99 -1.33
C LEU A 127 9.88 1.17 0.11
N ILE A 128 8.99 1.30 1.08
CA ILE A 128 9.39 1.50 2.48
C ILE A 128 10.10 0.28 3.05
N GLU A 129 9.63 -0.92 2.74
CA GLU A 129 10.29 -2.16 3.14
C GLU A 129 11.71 -2.22 2.62
N TYR A 130 11.90 -1.97 1.32
CA TYR A 130 13.23 -1.95 0.68
C TYR A 130 14.18 -0.96 1.35
N VAL A 131 13.69 0.24 1.64
CA VAL A 131 14.51 1.32 2.20
C VAL A 131 14.88 1.03 3.66
N LEU A 132 13.93 0.54 4.47
CA LEU A 132 14.19 0.19 5.87
C LEU A 132 15.04 -1.07 6.03
N MET A 133 15.05 -1.95 5.04
CA MET A 133 15.91 -3.13 5.00
C MET A 133 17.38 -2.80 4.77
N LYS A 134 17.68 -1.67 4.14
CA LYS A 134 19.04 -1.23 3.89
C LYS A 134 19.57 -0.42 5.07
N GLU A 135 20.75 -0.78 5.57
CA GLU A 135 21.42 -0.08 6.67
C GLU A 135 21.73 1.39 6.32
N LYS A 136 22.11 1.66 5.06
CA LYS A 136 22.30 3.00 4.51
C LYS A 136 21.66 3.06 3.14
N CYS A 137 20.63 3.88 3.00
CA CYS A 137 19.92 4.07 1.75
C CYS A 137 19.89 5.56 1.43
N THR A 138 20.44 5.94 0.27
CA THR A 138 20.37 7.30 -0.25
C THR A 138 19.22 7.41 -1.26
N LEU A 139 18.78 8.63 -1.56
CA LEU A 139 17.74 8.84 -2.57
C LEU A 139 18.13 8.24 -3.94
N SER A 140 19.40 8.35 -4.32
CA SER A 140 19.91 7.77 -5.58
C SER A 140 19.83 6.24 -5.60
N ASP A 141 19.99 5.57 -4.46
CA ASP A 141 19.84 4.11 -4.38
C ASP A 141 18.39 3.68 -4.63
N ILE A 142 17.44 4.50 -4.19
CA ILE A 142 16.00 4.26 -4.35
C ILE A 142 15.60 4.52 -5.80
N GLU A 143 16.06 5.62 -6.40
CA GLU A 143 15.84 5.93 -7.82
C GLU A 143 16.41 4.85 -8.74
N ALA A 144 17.57 4.29 -8.39
CA ALA A 144 18.16 3.17 -9.14
C ALA A 144 17.36 1.86 -9.00
N ALA A 145 16.77 1.61 -7.82
CA ALA A 145 15.99 0.41 -7.56
C ALA A 145 14.57 0.46 -8.11
N PHE A 146 13.98 1.67 -8.18
CA PHE A 146 12.61 1.92 -8.63
C PHE A 146 12.59 3.07 -9.65
N PRO A 147 13.19 2.88 -10.85
CA PRO A 147 13.27 3.93 -11.87
C PRO A 147 11.90 4.40 -12.37
N GLU A 148 10.85 3.61 -12.15
CA GLU A 148 9.48 3.94 -12.49
C GLU A 148 8.81 4.99 -11.58
N CYS A 149 9.41 5.33 -10.43
CA CYS A 149 8.89 6.30 -9.46
C CYS A 149 9.33 7.74 -9.78
N ASN A 150 8.68 8.39 -10.75
CA ASN A 150 9.09 9.70 -11.26
C ASN A 150 9.00 10.88 -10.27
N TYR A 151 8.16 10.74 -9.24
CA TYR A 151 7.94 11.78 -8.23
C TYR A 151 8.40 11.31 -6.84
N LEU A 152 9.48 10.55 -6.79
CA LEU A 152 9.94 9.85 -5.60
C LEU A 152 10.01 10.72 -4.34
N ARG A 153 10.62 11.92 -4.41
CA ARG A 153 10.72 12.83 -3.25
C ARG A 153 9.35 13.25 -2.73
N HIS A 154 8.41 13.53 -3.62
CA HIS A 154 7.04 13.89 -3.27
C HIS A 154 6.31 12.68 -2.66
N ASP A 155 6.42 11.51 -3.28
CA ASP A 155 5.80 10.29 -2.77
C ASP A 155 6.34 9.91 -1.39
N LEU A 156 7.66 10.01 -1.17
CA LEU A 156 8.29 9.84 0.15
C LEU A 156 7.75 10.83 1.17
N ALA A 157 7.61 12.11 0.82
CA ALA A 157 7.03 13.11 1.73
C ALA A 157 5.59 12.75 2.12
N THR A 158 4.78 12.27 1.16
CA THR A 158 3.42 11.77 1.41
C THR A 158 3.43 10.56 2.34
N LEU A 159 4.32 9.59 2.12
CA LEU A 159 4.44 8.40 2.96
C LEU A 159 4.84 8.77 4.40
N PHE A 160 5.82 9.67 4.59
CA PHE A 160 6.23 10.12 5.92
C PHE A 160 5.11 10.90 6.62
N TYR A 161 4.41 11.78 5.91
CA TYR A 161 3.27 12.50 6.47
C TYR A 161 2.13 11.55 6.89
N PHE A 162 1.79 10.57 6.03
CA PHE A 162 0.79 9.58 6.38
C PHE A 162 1.22 8.73 7.59
N TRP A 163 2.50 8.34 7.65
CA TRP A 163 3.04 7.62 8.79
C TRP A 163 2.88 8.38 10.11
N GLU A 164 3.17 9.68 10.14
CA GLU A 164 2.96 10.52 11.33
C GLU A 164 1.50 10.49 11.78
N LEU A 165 0.54 10.61 10.85
CA LEU A 165 -0.89 10.51 11.15
C LEU A 165 -1.25 9.13 11.70
N ALA A 166 -0.75 8.05 11.09
CA ALA A 166 -1.00 6.68 11.51
C ALA A 166 -0.50 6.44 12.95
N VAL A 167 0.71 6.91 13.27
CA VAL A 167 1.27 6.81 14.63
C VAL A 167 0.42 7.58 15.65
N CYS A 168 -0.04 8.80 15.32
CA CYS A 168 -0.95 9.56 16.18
C CYS A 168 -2.25 8.79 16.46
N VAL A 169 -2.87 8.24 15.42
CA VAL A 169 -4.11 7.47 15.54
C VAL A 169 -3.89 6.19 16.35
N LEU A 170 -2.86 5.41 16.05
CA LEU A 170 -2.57 4.15 16.74
C LEU A 170 -2.28 4.36 18.23
N ASN A 171 -1.54 5.41 18.59
CA ASN A 171 -1.32 5.76 19.99
C ASN A 171 -2.61 6.15 20.71
N SER A 172 -3.55 6.82 20.02
CA SER A 172 -4.84 7.20 20.61
C SER A 172 -5.77 6.00 20.86
N ILE A 173 -5.66 4.95 20.03
CA ILE A 173 -6.48 3.73 20.11
C ILE A 173 -5.87 2.71 21.08
N ALA A 174 -4.53 2.58 21.11
CA ALA A 174 -3.82 1.69 22.02
C ALA A 174 -4.13 1.98 23.50
N CYS A 175 -4.49 3.22 23.83
CA CYS A 175 -4.87 3.64 25.17
C CYS A 175 -6.24 3.09 25.63
N LYS A 176 -7.07 2.57 24.72
CA LYS A 176 -8.49 2.34 25.00
C LYS A 176 -8.93 0.88 25.04
N ASP A 177 -8.60 0.04 24.05
CA ASP A 177 -9.32 -1.24 23.92
C ASP A 177 -8.54 -2.43 23.31
N VAL A 178 -7.29 -2.28 22.86
CA VAL A 178 -6.54 -3.37 22.20
C VAL A 178 -5.07 -3.40 22.66
N PRO A 179 -4.51 -4.56 23.04
CA PRO A 179 -3.08 -4.70 23.31
C PRO A 179 -2.29 -4.65 22.00
N LEU A 180 -2.14 -3.45 21.45
CA LEU A 180 -1.15 -3.20 20.41
C LEU A 180 0.24 -3.28 21.06
N ASP A 181 1.19 -3.94 20.40
CA ASP A 181 2.59 -3.90 20.83
C ASP A 181 3.13 -2.49 20.58
N VAL A 182 2.95 -1.62 21.57
CA VAL A 182 3.43 -0.25 21.58
C VAL A 182 4.96 -0.21 21.43
N GLY A 183 5.66 -1.26 21.85
CA GLY A 183 7.10 -1.40 21.67
C GLY A 183 7.49 -1.51 20.20
N CYS A 184 6.78 -2.36 19.44
CA CYS A 184 6.97 -2.47 17.98
C CYS A 184 6.65 -1.15 17.26
N LEU A 185 5.54 -0.50 17.61
CA LEU A 185 5.17 0.79 17.01
C LEU A 185 6.22 1.87 17.30
N HIS A 186 6.76 1.93 18.52
CA HIS A 186 7.79 2.89 18.89
C HIS A 186 9.08 2.65 18.10
N LYS A 187 9.53 1.40 17.98
CA LYS A 187 10.70 1.03 17.16
C LYS A 187 10.51 1.40 15.69
N ALA A 188 9.34 1.11 15.12
CA ALA A 188 9.01 1.47 13.75
C ALA A 188 9.06 2.99 13.55
N ASN A 189 8.50 3.74 14.51
CA ASN A 189 8.47 5.19 14.45
C ASN A 189 9.87 5.81 14.51
N GLU A 190 10.75 5.30 15.37
CA GLU A 190 12.13 5.81 15.44
C GLU A 190 12.91 5.51 14.16
N ARG A 191 12.77 4.29 13.59
CA ARG A 191 13.37 3.94 12.29
C ARG A 191 12.86 4.83 11.15
N MET A 192 11.56 5.10 11.11
CA MET A 192 10.96 5.98 10.10
C MET A 192 11.46 7.43 10.20
N LYS A 193 11.56 7.98 11.42
CA LYS A 193 12.13 9.33 11.64
C LYS A 193 13.60 9.40 11.28
N GLU A 194 14.37 8.37 11.62
CA GLU A 194 15.78 8.28 11.24
C GLU A 194 15.93 8.27 9.73
N LEU A 195 15.15 7.44 9.05
CA LEU A 195 15.13 7.38 7.60
C LEU A 195 14.78 8.73 6.96
N GLN A 196 13.74 9.40 7.47
CA GLN A 196 13.32 10.70 6.97
C GLN A 196 14.44 11.76 7.08
N ARG A 197 15.15 11.77 8.22
CA ARG A 197 16.31 12.66 8.42
C ARG A 197 17.45 12.31 7.46
N ASN A 198 17.75 11.03 7.28
CA ASN A 198 18.83 10.57 6.41
C ASN A 198 18.58 10.90 4.94
N LEU A 199 17.33 10.87 4.49
CA LEU A 199 16.93 11.22 3.13
C LEU A 199 16.70 12.73 2.90
N ASP A 200 16.79 13.56 3.96
CA ASP A 200 16.51 15.00 3.93
C ASP A 200 15.14 15.31 3.28
N ILE A 201 14.10 14.61 3.74
CA ILE A 201 12.73 14.77 3.24
C ILE A 201 11.91 15.59 4.24
N ASN A 202 11.64 16.84 3.89
CA ASN A 202 10.77 17.72 4.68
C ASN A 202 9.30 17.40 4.41
N THR A 203 8.53 17.09 5.46
CA THR A 203 7.07 16.97 5.43
C THR A 203 6.43 18.38 5.44
N GLY A 204 6.71 19.16 4.40
CA GLY A 204 6.24 20.53 4.24
C GLY A 204 4.84 20.60 3.60
N VAL A 205 3.83 20.84 4.45
CA VAL A 205 2.48 21.40 4.17
C VAL A 205 1.69 20.86 2.97
N ARG A 206 0.62 20.10 3.29
CA ARG A 206 -0.68 20.01 2.60
C ARG A 206 -0.68 20.35 1.10
N GLU A 207 -0.11 19.49 0.26
CA GLU A 207 -0.69 19.31 -1.07
C GLU A 207 -1.74 18.20 -0.96
N THR A 208 -2.98 18.66 -0.83
CA THR A 208 -4.17 17.84 -0.71
C THR A 208 -4.28 16.90 -1.90
N TYR A 209 -4.18 15.60 -1.66
CA TYR A 209 -4.70 14.59 -2.58
C TYR A 209 -6.23 14.67 -2.56
N TYR A 210 -6.83 15.09 -3.67
CA TYR A 210 -8.24 14.90 -4.03
C TYR A 210 -8.32 14.45 -5.49
#